data_AF-A0AA39QBN9-F1
#
_entry.id   AF-A0AA39QBN9-F1
#
_cell.length_a   1.000
_cell.length_b   1.000
_cell.length_c   1.000
_cell.angle_alpha   90.00
_cell.angle_beta   90.00
_cell.angle_gamma   90.00
#
_symmetry.space_group_name_H-M   'P 1'
#
loop_
_entity.id
_entity.type
_entity.pdbx_description
1 polymer ?
#
loop_
_entity_poly.entity_id
_entity_poly.type
_entity_poly.pdbx_seq_one_letter_code
_entity_poly.pdbx_strand_id
1 'polypeptide(L)'
;MSEGFDAVVSSDPPPPHYSCLPSHGEAIIDHSPRLGSQIPSGTFLKHRGNITVVLTEQEDGIATPSYGRGGKIQGGILLERPEDISHVKLKIEGKLDLMGSSSGARSFSTISRSVTLRDCVRAENATCSTSLPFSLLLPLRFEDSGQSYPLPPSFQYYQAGVPGLLITSVYTLVVSVACARRLLPNKVETLRILFTYFPRTRPERPTLSIPLFSGIKSSPEEWTQTIVTVKTKANTRVCPVQCNLFVPSVQTFAISDIIPFHVQLSGPLASLRKLFATHPSSSGVQDLVNISISRQVSVTVRGIRSYQTMKIGEGRIRSVPPYPICCRYPCGDCISQDDHLDWEGEVKCKSDVTVGGFTAAGASVKDNIVISLKPPSESPFLPAEGYIPLLLVTDTWANAPNAD
;
A
#
# COMPACT_ATOMS: atom_id res chain seq x y z
N MET A 1 54.14 -42.47 -8.25
CA MET A 1 53.00 -42.34 -9.19
C MET A 1 52.48 -40.93 -9.04
N SER A 2 52.69 -40.11 -10.06
CA SER A 2 52.30 -38.70 -10.12
C SER A 2 51.11 -38.62 -11.06
N GLU A 3 49.95 -38.24 -10.54
CA GLU A 3 48.77 -37.94 -11.36
C GLU A 3 48.70 -36.43 -11.60
N GLY A 4 48.82 -36.06 -12.88
CA GLY A 4 48.60 -34.71 -13.35
C GLY A 4 47.10 -34.45 -13.51
N PHE A 5 46.64 -33.29 -13.05
CA PHE A 5 45.31 -32.77 -13.37
C PHE A 5 45.39 -31.97 -14.67
N ASP A 6 44.82 -32.52 -15.74
CA ASP A 6 44.57 -31.78 -16.97
C ASP A 6 43.40 -30.81 -16.76
N ALA A 7 43.66 -29.51 -16.98
CA ALA A 7 42.63 -28.49 -16.99
C ALA A 7 41.85 -28.57 -18.30
N VAL A 8 40.58 -28.95 -18.22
CA VAL A 8 39.63 -28.89 -19.34
C VAL A 8 39.25 -27.42 -19.56
N VAL A 9 39.73 -26.84 -20.66
CA VAL A 9 39.27 -25.54 -21.14
C VAL A 9 37.90 -25.74 -21.80
N SER A 10 36.83 -25.28 -21.14
CA SER A 10 35.50 -25.18 -21.77
C SER A 10 35.58 -24.16 -22.92
N SER A 11 35.20 -24.61 -24.11
CA SER A 11 35.10 -23.81 -25.33
C SER A 11 33.68 -23.29 -25.55
N ASP A 12 32.89 -23.10 -24.48
CA ASP A 12 31.54 -22.58 -24.63
C ASP A 12 31.62 -21.09 -25.00
N PRO A 13 30.89 -20.64 -26.04
CA PRO A 13 30.81 -19.23 -26.37
C PRO A 13 30.26 -18.47 -25.14
N PRO A 14 30.75 -17.24 -24.89
CA PRO A 14 30.23 -16.44 -23.80
C PRO A 14 28.72 -16.30 -23.97
N PRO A 15 27.94 -16.35 -22.86
CA PRO A 15 26.50 -16.14 -22.94
C PRO A 15 26.23 -14.82 -23.67
N PRO A 16 25.18 -14.75 -24.51
CA PRO A 16 24.90 -13.56 -25.29
C PRO A 16 24.76 -12.33 -24.38
N HIS A 17 25.19 -11.18 -24.89
CA HIS A 17 25.03 -9.91 -24.18
C HIS A 17 23.55 -9.55 -24.10
N TYR A 18 22.93 -9.86 -22.97
CA TYR A 18 21.57 -9.41 -22.69
C TYR A 18 21.59 -7.91 -22.41
N SER A 19 20.93 -7.15 -23.29
CA SER A 19 20.64 -5.72 -23.11
C SER A 19 19.22 -5.55 -22.55
N CYS A 20 19.00 -4.53 -21.73
CA CYS A 20 17.66 -4.13 -21.31
C CYS A 20 16.88 -3.35 -22.39
N LEU A 21 17.53 -3.03 -23.50
CA LEU A 21 16.97 -2.34 -24.66
C LEU A 21 16.94 -3.29 -25.86
N PRO A 22 15.85 -3.32 -26.65
CA PRO A 22 15.74 -4.16 -27.83
C PRO A 22 16.81 -3.80 -28.86
N SER A 23 17.40 -4.82 -29.47
CA SER A 23 18.32 -4.69 -30.59
C SER A 23 17.57 -4.35 -31.90
N HIS A 24 18.31 -4.05 -32.95
CA HIS A 24 17.72 -3.77 -34.26
C HIS A 24 16.90 -4.98 -34.77
N GLY A 25 15.58 -4.82 -34.89
CA GLY A 25 14.64 -5.88 -35.29
C GLY A 25 13.91 -6.57 -34.14
N GLU A 26 14.23 -6.26 -32.90
CA GLU A 26 13.47 -6.68 -31.72
C GLU A 26 12.39 -5.64 -31.39
N ALA A 27 11.22 -6.10 -30.95
CA ALA A 27 10.14 -5.24 -30.47
C ALA A 27 9.82 -5.57 -29.02
N ILE A 28 9.63 -4.55 -28.19
CA ILE A 28 9.17 -4.75 -26.81
C ILE A 28 7.68 -5.08 -26.86
N ILE A 29 7.33 -6.31 -26.51
CA ILE A 29 5.93 -6.78 -26.46
C ILE A 29 5.24 -6.29 -25.19
N ASP A 30 6.00 -6.13 -24.10
CA ASP A 30 5.52 -5.65 -22.82
C ASP A 30 6.63 -4.85 -22.11
N HIS A 31 6.35 -3.60 -21.75
CA HIS A 31 7.27 -2.70 -21.07
C HIS A 31 6.61 -2.21 -19.79
N SER A 32 7.17 -2.61 -18.65
CA SER A 32 6.87 -2.00 -17.35
C SER A 32 7.82 -0.82 -17.13
N PRO A 33 7.41 0.42 -17.43
CA PRO A 33 8.31 1.54 -17.37
C PRO A 33 8.68 1.79 -15.92
N ARG A 34 9.95 1.62 -15.59
CA ARG A 34 10.47 2.16 -14.34
C ARG A 34 10.75 3.62 -14.63
N LEU A 35 9.89 4.52 -14.15
CA LEU A 35 10.35 5.90 -13.95
C LEU A 35 11.66 5.74 -13.18
N GLY A 36 12.76 6.23 -13.73
CA GLY A 36 14.05 6.17 -13.06
C GLY A 36 13.90 6.88 -11.73
N SER A 37 13.58 6.13 -10.67
CA SER A 37 13.61 6.64 -9.32
C SER A 37 15.07 7.00 -9.15
N GLN A 38 15.38 8.30 -9.20
CA GLN A 38 16.70 8.77 -8.88
C GLN A 38 17.02 8.13 -7.53
N ILE A 39 18.07 7.30 -7.53
CA ILE A 39 18.57 6.72 -6.29
C ILE A 39 18.96 7.95 -5.48
N PRO A 40 18.36 8.17 -4.30
CA PRO A 40 18.69 9.34 -3.51
C PRO A 40 20.21 9.37 -3.29
N SER A 41 20.85 10.53 -3.38
CA SER A 41 22.30 10.67 -3.21
C SER A 41 22.69 11.28 -1.86
N GLY A 42 21.70 11.68 -1.06
CA GLY A 42 21.90 12.33 0.21
C GLY A 42 22.37 11.38 1.31
N THR A 43 22.66 11.97 2.47
CA THR A 43 23.16 11.26 3.65
C THR A 43 22.41 11.65 4.90
N PHE A 44 22.11 10.68 5.75
CA PHE A 44 21.59 10.90 7.10
C PHE A 44 22.70 10.69 8.13
N LEU A 45 22.85 11.64 9.07
CA LEU A 45 23.87 11.58 10.11
C LEU A 45 23.23 11.57 11.49
N LYS A 46 23.67 10.65 12.36
CA LYS A 46 23.29 10.62 13.76
C LYS A 46 24.50 10.44 14.67
N HIS A 47 24.66 11.35 15.62
CA HIS A 47 25.73 11.33 16.60
C HIS A 47 25.19 11.05 18.01
N ARG A 48 25.94 10.27 18.80
CA ARG A 48 25.72 10.11 20.24
C ARG A 48 27.01 9.65 20.92
N GLY A 49 27.52 10.46 21.84
CA GLY A 49 28.75 10.13 22.55
C GLY A 49 29.92 10.01 21.56
N ASN A 50 30.65 8.89 21.60
CA ASN A 50 31.83 8.70 20.74
C ASN A 50 31.49 8.03 19.39
N ILE A 51 30.20 7.98 19.02
CA ILE A 51 29.68 7.23 17.88
C ILE A 51 28.95 8.19 16.95
N THR A 52 29.39 8.26 15.70
CA THR A 52 28.62 8.84 14.60
C THR A 52 28.23 7.73 13.63
N VAL A 53 26.98 7.71 13.19
CA VAL A 53 26.53 6.85 12.10
C VAL A 53 26.13 7.72 10.93
N VAL A 54 26.67 7.40 9.76
CA VAL A 54 26.32 8.01 8.49
C VAL A 54 25.62 6.95 7.65
N LEU A 55 24.41 7.21 7.20
CA LEU A 55 23.65 6.38 6.27
C LEU A 55 23.61 7.08 4.92
N THR A 56 23.94 6.35 3.86
CA THR A 56 23.96 6.87 2.48
C THR A 56 22.65 6.55 1.76
N GLU A 57 22.52 7.07 0.55
CA GLU A 57 21.36 6.84 -0.33
C GLU A 57 20.03 7.31 0.28
N GLN A 58 20.07 8.47 0.92
CA GLN A 58 18.94 9.09 1.59
C GLN A 58 18.44 10.31 0.81
N GLU A 59 17.16 10.65 0.94
CA GLU A 59 16.66 11.93 0.41
C GLU A 59 17.26 13.10 1.21
N ASP A 60 17.46 14.24 0.56
CA ASP A 60 18.07 15.40 1.19
C ASP A 60 17.15 15.98 2.27
N GLY A 61 17.72 16.32 3.44
CA GLY A 61 17.00 16.96 4.53
C GLY A 61 16.06 16.05 5.33
N ILE A 62 16.11 14.72 5.17
CA ILE A 62 15.23 13.83 5.91
C ILE A 62 15.57 13.74 7.41
N ALA A 63 14.53 13.74 8.24
CA ALA A 63 14.64 13.53 9.68
C ALA A 63 14.72 12.04 10.07
N THR A 64 14.21 11.15 9.21
CA THR A 64 14.18 9.71 9.44
C THR A 64 14.54 8.99 8.15
N PRO A 65 15.57 8.12 8.16
CA PRO A 65 15.98 7.37 6.97
C PRO A 65 14.86 6.44 6.49
N SER A 66 14.79 6.19 5.20
CA SER A 66 13.76 5.37 4.58
C SER A 66 14.35 4.26 3.72
N TYR A 67 13.71 3.09 3.72
CA TYR A 67 14.17 1.92 2.97
C TYR A 67 13.00 1.18 2.35
N GLY A 68 13.16 0.80 1.09
CA GLY A 68 12.18 0.00 0.34
C GLY A 68 12.28 -1.50 0.59
N ARG A 69 11.46 -2.26 -0.15
CA ARG A 69 11.46 -3.72 -0.14
C ARG A 69 12.82 -4.26 -0.56
N GLY A 70 13.43 -5.10 0.29
CA GLY A 70 14.79 -5.60 0.05
C GLY A 70 15.86 -4.51 0.08
N GLY A 71 15.54 -3.35 0.65
CA GLY A 71 16.42 -2.19 0.71
C GLY A 71 17.74 -2.50 1.40
N LYS A 72 18.79 -1.84 0.91
CA LYS A 72 20.14 -1.93 1.44
C LYS A 72 20.39 -0.77 2.42
N ILE A 73 20.67 -1.10 3.67
CA ILE A 73 21.13 -0.14 4.67
C ILE A 73 22.64 -0.06 4.55
N GLN A 74 23.13 0.99 3.89
CA GLN A 74 24.55 1.23 3.65
C GLN A 74 25.02 2.50 4.37
N GLY A 75 26.26 2.46 4.85
CA GLY A 75 26.80 3.59 5.59
C GLY A 75 28.17 3.32 6.19
N GLY A 76 28.55 4.20 7.11
CA GLY A 76 29.76 4.10 7.91
C GLY A 76 29.49 4.46 9.37
N ILE A 77 30.26 3.84 10.26
CA ILE A 77 30.31 4.22 11.67
C ILE A 77 31.64 4.93 11.91
N LEU A 78 31.60 6.16 12.38
CA LEU A 78 32.78 6.92 12.80
C LEU A 78 32.91 6.86 14.32
N LEU A 79 34.13 6.58 14.78
CA LEU A 79 34.46 6.32 16.18
C LEU A 79 35.50 7.36 16.62
N GLU A 80 35.19 8.13 17.65
CA GLU A 80 36.09 9.20 18.11
C GLU A 80 37.33 8.66 18.87
N ARG A 81 37.18 7.52 19.57
CA ARG A 81 38.24 6.89 20.37
C ARG A 81 38.37 5.40 20.06
N PRO A 82 38.93 5.04 18.89
CA PRO A 82 39.02 3.65 18.44
C PRO A 82 39.92 2.76 19.31
N GLU A 83 40.89 3.34 20.02
CA GLU A 83 41.84 2.65 20.90
C GLU A 83 41.18 1.93 22.08
N ASP A 84 40.05 2.44 22.56
CA ASP A 84 39.32 1.87 23.70
C ASP A 84 38.34 0.77 23.27
N ILE A 85 38.16 0.51 21.96
CA ILE A 85 37.06 -0.29 21.44
C ILE A 85 37.42 -1.77 21.36
N SER A 86 36.62 -2.59 22.05
CA SER A 86 36.72 -4.06 22.04
C SER A 86 35.95 -4.69 20.88
N HIS A 87 34.72 -4.25 20.62
CA HIS A 87 33.94 -4.73 19.49
C HIS A 87 32.85 -3.74 19.06
N VAL A 88 32.49 -3.82 17.78
CA VAL A 88 31.40 -3.03 17.18
C VAL A 88 30.40 -3.98 16.55
N LYS A 89 29.15 -3.90 17.01
CA LYS A 89 28.05 -4.74 16.57
C LYS A 89 26.91 -3.90 16.00
N LEU A 90 26.43 -4.29 14.84
CA LEU A 90 25.21 -3.78 14.24
C LEU A 90 24.08 -4.79 14.44
N LYS A 91 22.88 -4.29 14.68
CA LYS A 91 21.66 -5.09 14.73
C LYS A 91 20.51 -4.35 14.05
N ILE A 92 19.79 -5.03 13.18
CA ILE A 92 18.51 -4.56 12.65
C ILE A 92 17.41 -5.26 13.44
N GLU A 93 16.53 -4.46 14.00
CA GLU A 93 15.36 -4.91 14.74
C GLU A 93 14.10 -4.44 14.03
N GLY A 94 13.16 -5.35 13.83
CA GLY A 94 11.80 -5.08 13.40
C GLY A 94 10.85 -5.66 14.43
N LYS A 95 9.81 -4.90 14.78
CA LYS A 95 8.81 -5.30 15.77
C LYS A 95 7.41 -5.04 15.22
N LEU A 96 6.51 -6.00 15.43
CA LEU A 96 5.08 -5.86 15.16
C LEU A 96 4.32 -6.07 16.47
N ASP A 97 3.67 -5.01 16.94
CA ASP A 97 2.80 -4.97 18.10
C ASP A 97 1.34 -4.93 17.64
N LEU A 98 0.54 -5.85 18.16
CA LEU A 98 -0.89 -5.99 17.88
C LEU A 98 -1.66 -5.94 19.19
N MET A 99 -2.75 -5.18 19.23
CA MET A 99 -3.69 -5.20 20.34
C MET A 99 -5.12 -5.07 19.81
N GLY A 100 -6.03 -5.89 20.31
CA GLY A 100 -7.47 -5.73 20.13
C GLY A 100 -8.17 -5.86 21.47
N SER A 101 -9.18 -5.04 21.72
CA SER A 101 -9.87 -5.01 23.02
C SER A 101 -10.50 -6.36 23.41
N SER A 102 -10.95 -7.15 22.42
CA SER A 102 -11.47 -8.50 22.64
C SER A 102 -10.45 -9.61 22.34
N SER A 103 -9.42 -9.34 21.54
CA SER A 103 -8.43 -10.34 21.13
C SER A 103 -7.20 -10.39 22.05
N GLY A 104 -7.00 -9.39 22.90
CA GLY A 104 -5.79 -9.22 23.71
C GLY A 104 -4.63 -8.61 22.90
N ALA A 105 -3.41 -8.74 23.43
CA ALA A 105 -2.19 -8.19 22.83
C ALA A 105 -1.19 -9.27 22.43
N ARG A 106 -0.41 -9.00 21.38
CA ARG A 106 0.69 -9.84 20.90
C ARG A 106 1.80 -8.96 20.35
N SER A 107 3.05 -9.30 20.67
CA SER A 107 4.25 -8.64 20.15
C SER A 107 5.19 -9.72 19.63
N PHE A 108 5.75 -9.55 18.44
CA PHE A 108 6.80 -10.43 17.94
C PHE A 108 7.79 -9.65 17.06
N SER A 109 8.98 -10.23 16.91
CA SER A 109 10.06 -9.66 16.11
C SER A 109 9.86 -10.02 14.64
N THR A 110 9.71 -9.01 13.78
CA THR A 110 9.67 -9.19 12.32
C THR A 110 11.08 -9.28 11.74
N ILE A 111 12.08 -8.70 12.40
CA ILE A 111 13.49 -8.81 12.04
C ILE A 111 14.32 -8.81 13.32
N SER A 112 15.28 -9.72 13.43
CA SER A 112 16.35 -9.64 14.44
C SER A 112 17.64 -10.18 13.83
N ARG A 113 18.32 -9.35 13.03
CA ARG A 113 19.59 -9.70 12.39
C ARG A 113 20.72 -8.92 13.03
N SER A 114 21.80 -9.58 13.43
CA SER A 114 22.98 -8.90 13.95
C SER A 114 24.25 -9.32 13.23
N VAL A 115 25.16 -8.36 13.04
CA VAL A 115 26.47 -8.55 12.42
C VAL A 115 27.51 -7.86 13.29
N THR A 116 28.60 -8.55 13.60
CA THR A 116 29.76 -7.95 14.24
C THR A 116 30.68 -7.40 13.15
N LEU A 117 30.87 -6.09 13.12
CA LEU A 117 31.75 -5.44 12.15
C LEU A 117 33.22 -5.58 12.53
N ARG A 118 33.50 -5.57 13.83
CA ARG A 118 34.85 -5.69 14.37
C ARG A 118 34.82 -6.38 15.74
N ASP A 119 35.76 -7.30 15.94
CA ASP A 119 36.04 -7.95 17.21
C ASP A 119 37.56 -7.91 17.44
N CYS A 120 38.00 -6.95 18.26
CA CYS A 120 39.42 -6.72 18.56
C CYS A 120 39.95 -7.72 19.61
N VAL A 121 39.08 -8.48 20.28
CA VAL A 121 39.52 -9.50 21.25
C VAL A 121 40.08 -10.72 20.52
N ARG A 122 39.53 -11.06 19.35
CA ARG A 122 40.02 -12.16 18.51
C ARG A 122 41.18 -11.77 17.60
N ALA A 123 41.34 -10.48 17.29
CA ALA A 123 42.39 -9.97 16.44
C ALA A 123 43.57 -9.49 17.30
N GLU A 124 44.47 -10.41 17.66
CA GLU A 124 45.66 -10.10 18.45
C GLU A 124 46.41 -8.89 17.85
N ASN A 125 46.52 -7.81 18.63
CA ASN A 125 47.24 -6.56 18.35
C ASN A 125 46.66 -5.60 17.30
N ALA A 126 45.43 -5.79 16.83
CA ALA A 126 44.86 -4.91 15.81
C ALA A 126 43.91 -3.85 16.41
N THR A 127 44.36 -2.59 16.46
CA THR A 127 43.53 -1.44 16.85
C THR A 127 42.28 -1.33 15.96
N CYS A 128 41.18 -0.78 16.51
CA CYS A 128 39.97 -0.53 15.72
C CYS A 128 40.23 0.60 14.71
N SER A 129 39.63 0.57 13.54
CA SER A 129 39.67 1.71 12.61
C SER A 129 38.71 2.81 13.06
N THR A 130 39.06 4.06 12.79
CA THR A 130 38.24 5.25 13.09
C THR A 130 36.94 5.28 12.30
N SER A 131 36.90 4.59 11.16
CA SER A 131 35.72 4.44 10.30
C SER A 131 35.50 2.96 9.98
N LEU A 132 34.25 2.50 10.11
CA LEU A 132 33.82 1.14 9.80
C LEU A 132 32.67 1.20 8.79
N PRO A 133 32.91 0.89 7.50
CA PRO A 133 31.84 0.81 6.51
C PRO A 133 30.98 -0.43 6.76
N PHE A 134 29.70 -0.35 6.41
CA PHE A 134 28.79 -1.47 6.48
C PHE A 134 27.72 -1.45 5.40
N SER A 135 27.17 -2.63 5.14
CA SER A 135 26.06 -2.83 4.21
C SER A 135 25.22 -4.00 4.69
N LEU A 136 23.95 -3.76 4.99
CA LEU A 136 23.00 -4.77 5.45
C LEU A 136 21.76 -4.79 4.56
N LEU A 137 21.36 -5.98 4.11
CA LEU A 137 20.12 -6.15 3.36
C LEU A 137 18.95 -6.42 4.31
N LEU A 138 17.85 -5.72 4.07
CA LEU A 138 16.56 -6.03 4.70
C LEU A 138 16.03 -7.35 4.13
N PRO A 139 15.58 -8.29 4.99
CA PRO A 139 14.94 -9.51 4.52
C PRO A 139 13.63 -9.17 3.82
N LEU A 140 13.20 -10.00 2.88
CA LEU A 140 11.91 -9.79 2.20
C LEU A 140 10.73 -10.29 3.05
N ARG A 141 11.00 -11.24 3.93
CA ARG A 141 10.00 -12.00 4.67
C ARG A 141 10.47 -12.30 6.09
N PHE A 142 9.52 -12.63 6.95
CA PHE A 142 9.75 -13.14 8.29
C PHE A 142 8.83 -14.32 8.57
N GLU A 143 9.15 -15.14 9.57
CA GLU A 143 8.35 -16.29 9.95
C GLU A 143 7.60 -16.04 11.25
N ASP A 144 6.35 -16.46 11.30
CA ASP A 144 5.55 -16.52 12.52
C ASP A 144 4.67 -17.77 12.50
N SER A 145 4.72 -18.56 13.58
CA SER A 145 3.96 -19.82 13.70
C SER A 145 4.09 -20.77 12.50
N GLY A 146 5.30 -20.86 11.92
CA GLY A 146 5.60 -21.71 10.76
C GLY A 146 5.10 -21.17 9.41
N GLN A 147 4.52 -19.97 9.38
CA GLN A 147 4.08 -19.30 8.17
C GLN A 147 5.01 -18.14 7.83
N SER A 148 5.31 -17.97 6.54
CA SER A 148 6.17 -16.91 6.04
C SER A 148 5.33 -15.71 5.59
N TYR A 149 5.63 -14.52 6.09
CA TYR A 149 4.93 -13.26 5.76
C TYR A 149 5.90 -12.25 5.15
N PRO A 150 5.45 -11.37 4.24
CA PRO A 150 6.25 -10.21 3.85
C PRO A 150 6.48 -9.30 5.07
N LEU A 151 7.59 -8.56 5.08
CA LEU A 151 7.75 -7.50 6.09
C LEU A 151 6.61 -6.47 5.94
N PRO A 152 5.87 -6.15 7.01
CA PRO A 152 4.87 -5.09 6.97
C PRO A 152 5.55 -3.72 6.78
N PRO A 153 4.90 -2.76 6.11
CA PRO A 153 5.36 -1.37 6.10
C PRO A 153 5.45 -0.81 7.52
N SER A 154 6.32 0.18 7.74
CA SER A 154 6.24 1.03 8.94
C SER A 154 4.84 1.63 9.03
N PHE A 155 4.11 1.25 10.07
CA PHE A 155 2.69 1.56 10.18
C PHE A 155 2.30 1.70 11.64
N GLN A 156 1.53 2.74 11.95
CA GLN A 156 0.98 2.95 13.27
C GLN A 156 -0.51 3.28 13.13
N TYR A 157 -1.34 2.47 13.76
CA TYR A 157 -2.77 2.68 13.85
C TYR A 157 -3.20 2.48 15.29
N TYR A 158 -3.94 3.44 15.82
CA TYR A 158 -4.54 3.38 17.14
C TYR A 158 -5.96 3.91 17.08
N GLN A 159 -6.90 3.08 17.49
CA GLN A 159 -8.29 3.48 17.69
C GLN A 159 -8.67 3.20 19.14
N ALA A 160 -8.98 4.26 19.88
CA ALA A 160 -9.58 4.17 21.20
C ALA A 160 -11.05 3.76 21.11
N GLY A 161 -11.58 3.14 22.17
CA GLY A 161 -12.97 2.71 22.29
C GLY A 161 -13.15 1.20 22.29
N VAL A 162 -14.37 0.74 21.99
CA VAL A 162 -14.70 -0.69 21.86
C VAL A 162 -15.30 -0.93 20.46
N PRO A 163 -14.68 -1.75 19.59
CA PRO A 163 -13.42 -2.44 19.83
C PRO A 163 -12.21 -1.50 19.70
N GLY A 164 -11.35 -1.48 20.72
CA GLY A 164 -10.08 -0.77 20.68
C GLY A 164 -9.08 -1.58 19.86
N LEU A 165 -8.27 -0.92 19.03
CA LEU A 165 -7.37 -1.60 18.11
C LEU A 165 -6.04 -0.84 17.99
N LEU A 166 -4.92 -1.56 18.10
CA LEU A 166 -3.57 -1.05 17.91
C LEU A 166 -2.82 -1.97 16.93
N ILE A 167 -2.17 -1.37 15.93
CA ILE A 167 -1.13 -2.02 15.13
C ILE A 167 0.06 -1.07 15.10
N THR A 168 1.22 -1.55 15.52
CA THR A 168 2.47 -0.79 15.40
C THR A 168 3.54 -1.67 14.77
N SER A 169 4.04 -1.26 13.61
CA SER A 169 5.19 -1.86 12.94
C SER A 169 6.35 -0.86 12.92
N VAL A 170 7.43 -1.19 13.62
CA VAL A 170 8.58 -0.30 13.82
C VAL A 170 9.87 -1.03 13.48
N TYR A 171 10.79 -0.30 12.86
CA TYR A 171 12.10 -0.79 12.50
C TYR A 171 13.20 0.10 13.07
N THR A 172 14.29 -0.51 13.50
CA THR A 172 15.39 0.19 14.19
C THR A 172 16.73 -0.43 13.81
N LEU A 173 17.68 0.41 13.43
CA LEU A 173 19.10 0.08 13.38
C LEU A 173 19.72 0.38 14.74
N VAL A 174 20.32 -0.62 15.35
CA VAL A 174 21.00 -0.54 16.65
C VAL A 174 22.50 -0.72 16.42
N VAL A 175 23.26 0.29 16.80
CA VAL A 175 24.72 0.27 16.78
C VAL A 175 25.20 0.17 18.22
N SER A 176 25.94 -0.89 18.54
CA SER A 176 26.51 -1.12 19.85
C SER A 176 28.03 -1.15 19.76
N VAL A 177 28.68 -0.28 20.51
CA VAL A 177 30.13 -0.19 20.62
C VAL A 177 30.51 -0.53 22.06
N ALA A 178 31.28 -1.58 22.24
CA ALA A 178 31.77 -1.99 23.54
C ALA A 178 33.22 -1.54 23.72
N CYS A 179 33.49 -0.77 24.76
CA CYS A 179 34.83 -0.32 25.11
C CYS A 179 35.42 -1.22 26.20
N ALA A 180 36.67 -1.67 25.98
CA ALA A 180 37.44 -2.43 26.96
C ALA A 180 37.80 -1.53 28.14
N ARG A 181 37.71 -2.07 29.37
CA ARG A 181 38.25 -1.41 30.57
C ARG A 181 39.11 -2.40 31.33
N ARG A 182 40.29 -1.97 31.79
CA ARG A 182 41.29 -2.87 32.41
C ARG A 182 40.84 -3.52 33.73
N LEU A 183 39.88 -2.92 34.44
CA LEU A 183 39.47 -3.34 35.80
C LEU A 183 37.95 -3.29 36.05
N LEU A 184 37.15 -3.01 35.03
CA LEU A 184 35.69 -2.84 35.14
C LEU A 184 34.98 -3.57 34.00
N PRO A 185 33.70 -3.95 34.15
CA PRO A 185 32.92 -4.47 33.03
C PRO A 185 32.92 -3.48 31.87
N ASN A 186 32.98 -4.02 30.65
CA ASN A 186 33.05 -3.24 29.42
C ASN A 186 31.87 -2.26 29.35
N LYS A 187 32.18 -1.02 28.97
CA LYS A 187 31.13 -0.02 28.70
C LYS A 187 30.52 -0.35 27.37
N VAL A 188 29.21 -0.55 27.30
CA VAL A 188 28.52 -0.66 26.01
C VAL A 188 27.77 0.64 25.75
N GLU A 189 28.21 1.41 24.76
CA GLU A 189 27.48 2.54 24.23
C GLU A 189 26.59 2.06 23.10
N THR A 190 25.32 2.49 23.10
CA THR A 190 24.35 2.08 22.08
C THR A 190 23.67 3.30 21.47
N LEU A 191 23.64 3.35 20.14
CA LEU A 191 22.92 4.34 19.35
C LEU A 191 21.82 3.63 18.56
N ARG A 192 20.59 4.15 18.65
CA ARG A 192 19.40 3.60 17.96
C ARG A 192 18.92 4.60 16.92
N ILE A 193 18.70 4.14 15.70
CA ILE A 193 18.14 4.91 14.59
C ILE A 193 16.85 4.24 14.16
N LEU A 194 15.72 4.92 14.38
CA LEU A 194 14.47 4.50 13.75
C LEU A 194 14.55 4.78 12.26
N PHE A 195 13.96 3.91 11.45
CA PHE A 195 13.84 4.11 10.01
C PHE A 195 12.45 3.72 9.54
N THR A 196 12.02 4.35 8.46
CA THR A 196 10.74 4.07 7.80
C THR A 196 10.95 2.98 6.76
N TYR A 197 10.35 1.82 6.98
CA TYR A 197 10.28 0.78 5.95
C TYR A 197 9.06 1.04 5.05
N PHE A 198 9.34 1.46 3.82
CA PHE A 198 8.35 1.90 2.84
C PHE A 198 8.44 1.01 1.59
N PRO A 199 7.89 -0.22 1.62
CA PRO A 199 7.96 -1.15 0.50
C PRO A 199 7.18 -0.60 -0.69
N ARG A 200 7.90 -0.07 -1.68
CA ARG A 200 7.28 0.49 -2.89
C ARG A 200 6.61 -0.61 -3.72
N THR A 201 5.38 -0.37 -4.13
CA THR A 201 4.56 -1.24 -4.98
C THR A 201 3.88 -0.41 -6.06
N ARG A 202 3.56 -1.03 -7.19
CA ARG A 202 2.92 -0.41 -8.36
C ARG A 202 1.81 -1.31 -8.90
N PRO A 203 0.82 -0.74 -9.62
CA PRO A 203 -0.11 -1.54 -10.39
C PRO A 203 0.65 -2.36 -11.44
N GLU A 204 0.10 -3.49 -11.88
CA GLU A 204 0.71 -4.32 -12.95
C GLU A 204 0.41 -3.77 -14.34
N ARG A 205 -0.66 -2.96 -14.47
CA ARG A 205 -1.08 -2.34 -15.72
C ARG A 205 -1.62 -0.93 -15.46
N PRO A 206 -1.55 -0.01 -16.43
CA PRO A 206 -2.13 1.33 -16.29
C PRO A 206 -3.65 1.26 -16.14
N THR A 207 -4.22 2.29 -15.52
CA THR A 207 -5.64 2.59 -15.67
C THR A 207 -5.88 3.16 -17.06
N LEU A 208 -6.74 2.52 -17.85
CA LEU A 208 -7.11 3.03 -19.16
C LEU A 208 -7.89 4.33 -19.01
N SER A 209 -7.42 5.40 -19.65
CA SER A 209 -8.13 6.69 -19.71
C SER A 209 -9.11 6.67 -20.88
N ILE A 210 -10.18 5.89 -20.75
CA ILE A 210 -11.29 5.85 -21.72
C ILE A 210 -12.44 6.69 -21.14
N PRO A 211 -13.14 7.53 -21.93
CA PRO A 211 -14.32 8.24 -21.44
C PRO A 211 -15.34 7.24 -20.89
N LEU A 212 -15.82 7.49 -19.67
CA LEU A 212 -16.54 6.52 -18.82
C LEU A 212 -17.66 5.79 -19.56
N PHE A 213 -18.58 6.56 -20.16
CA PHE A 213 -19.76 5.98 -20.79
C PHE A 213 -19.46 5.23 -22.10
N SER A 214 -18.48 5.70 -22.89
CA SER A 214 -18.05 4.95 -24.08
C SER A 214 -17.34 3.67 -23.70
N GLY A 215 -16.50 3.71 -22.66
CA GLY A 215 -15.69 2.57 -22.22
C GLY A 215 -16.54 1.40 -21.72
N ILE A 216 -17.61 1.68 -20.96
CA ILE A 216 -18.51 0.62 -20.46
C ILE A 216 -19.14 -0.18 -21.61
N LYS A 217 -19.43 0.47 -22.74
CA LYS A 217 -20.05 -0.18 -23.90
C LYS A 217 -19.03 -0.76 -24.87
N SER A 218 -17.91 -0.07 -25.11
CA SER A 218 -16.89 -0.50 -26.07
C SER A 218 -15.99 -1.60 -25.51
N SER A 219 -15.79 -1.61 -24.20
CA SER A 219 -14.78 -2.44 -23.51
C SER A 219 -15.28 -2.85 -22.11
N PRO A 220 -16.41 -3.58 -22.00
CA PRO A 220 -16.99 -3.96 -20.71
C PRO A 220 -16.04 -4.76 -19.80
N GLU A 221 -15.09 -5.50 -20.37
CA GLU A 221 -14.03 -6.23 -19.67
C GLU A 221 -13.08 -5.33 -18.85
N GLU A 222 -13.01 -4.03 -19.20
CA GLU A 222 -12.23 -3.03 -18.47
C GLU A 222 -12.95 -2.46 -17.26
N TRP A 223 -14.17 -2.94 -16.98
CA TRP A 223 -15.02 -2.46 -15.88
C TRP A 223 -15.44 -3.61 -14.97
N THR A 224 -15.35 -3.40 -13.66
CA THR A 224 -16.04 -4.22 -12.67
C THR A 224 -17.35 -3.54 -12.29
N GLN A 225 -18.44 -4.30 -12.34
CA GLN A 225 -19.75 -3.89 -11.89
C GLN A 225 -20.06 -4.46 -10.49
N THR A 226 -20.69 -3.66 -9.65
CA THR A 226 -21.36 -4.12 -8.43
C THR A 226 -22.79 -3.62 -8.41
N ILE A 227 -23.73 -4.54 -8.16
CA ILE A 227 -25.17 -4.27 -8.16
C ILE A 227 -25.67 -4.25 -6.72
N VAL A 228 -26.32 -3.16 -6.34
CA VAL A 228 -26.92 -2.95 -5.03
C VAL A 228 -28.41 -2.72 -5.20
N THR A 229 -29.24 -3.54 -4.56
CA THR A 229 -30.70 -3.37 -4.58
C THR A 229 -31.15 -2.52 -3.40
N VAL A 230 -31.68 -1.33 -3.68
CA VAL A 230 -32.35 -0.47 -2.72
C VAL A 230 -33.74 -1.04 -2.44
N LYS A 231 -33.86 -1.75 -1.31
CA LYS A 231 -35.10 -2.39 -0.87
C LYS A 231 -36.11 -1.35 -0.39
N THR A 232 -37.37 -1.72 -0.41
CA THR A 232 -38.48 -0.90 0.08
C THR A 232 -38.94 -1.36 1.46
N LYS A 233 -39.50 -0.45 2.24
CA LYS A 233 -40.18 -0.75 3.50
C LYS A 233 -41.43 -1.59 3.22
N ALA A 234 -41.82 -2.44 4.17
CA ALA A 234 -43.04 -3.23 4.08
C ALA A 234 -44.28 -2.32 3.87
N ASN A 235 -45.29 -2.83 3.17
CA ASN A 235 -46.57 -2.15 2.91
C ASN A 235 -46.50 -0.87 2.06
N THR A 236 -45.40 -0.65 1.32
CA THR A 236 -45.29 0.46 0.37
C THR A 236 -45.71 0.02 -1.04
N ARG A 237 -46.35 0.93 -1.81
CA ARG A 237 -46.73 0.69 -3.22
C ARG A 237 -45.60 1.04 -4.19
N VAL A 238 -44.35 0.85 -3.79
CA VAL A 238 -43.16 1.15 -4.62
C VAL A 238 -42.33 -0.11 -4.81
N CYS A 239 -41.75 -0.23 -6.00
CA CYS A 239 -40.83 -1.30 -6.35
C CYS A 239 -39.40 -0.94 -5.91
N PRO A 240 -38.55 -1.94 -5.58
CA PRO A 240 -37.12 -1.73 -5.37
C PRO A 240 -36.44 -1.04 -6.55
N VAL A 241 -35.33 -0.34 -6.26
CA VAL A 241 -34.48 0.31 -7.27
C VAL A 241 -33.13 -0.39 -7.27
N GLN A 242 -32.55 -0.61 -8.45
CA GLN A 242 -31.20 -1.16 -8.60
C GLN A 242 -30.20 -0.04 -8.77
N CYS A 243 -29.03 -0.19 -8.14
CA CYS A 243 -27.89 0.72 -8.26
C CYS A 243 -26.68 -0.07 -8.76
N ASN A 244 -26.16 0.31 -9.91
CA ASN A 244 -24.98 -0.28 -10.52
C ASN A 244 -23.80 0.68 -10.35
N LEU A 245 -22.75 0.23 -9.67
CA LEU A 245 -21.46 0.92 -9.61
C LEU A 245 -20.49 0.24 -10.57
N PHE A 246 -19.88 1.01 -11.46
CA PHE A 246 -18.81 0.57 -12.36
C PHE A 246 -17.50 1.27 -11.99
N VAL A 247 -16.43 0.50 -11.85
CA VAL A 247 -15.05 1.00 -11.62
C VAL A 247 -14.08 0.24 -12.53
N PRO A 248 -12.88 0.78 -12.82
CA PRO A 248 -11.90 0.07 -13.64
C PRO A 248 -11.55 -1.32 -13.06
N SER A 249 -11.49 -2.33 -13.93
CA SER A 249 -11.32 -3.73 -13.53
C SER A 249 -9.93 -4.07 -12.96
N VAL A 250 -8.95 -3.16 -13.09
CA VAL A 250 -7.60 -3.32 -12.52
C VAL A 250 -7.63 -3.52 -11.00
N GLN A 251 -8.57 -2.87 -10.31
CA GLN A 251 -8.75 -2.85 -8.86
C GLN A 251 -7.47 -2.58 -8.02
N THR A 252 -6.38 -2.18 -8.68
CA THR A 252 -5.07 -1.90 -8.10
C THR A 252 -4.69 -0.49 -8.52
N PHE A 253 -4.59 0.41 -7.55
CA PHE A 253 -4.38 1.82 -7.79
C PHE A 253 -3.38 2.36 -6.79
N ALA A 254 -2.55 3.31 -7.20
CA ALA A 254 -1.71 4.01 -6.25
C ALA A 254 -2.56 4.82 -5.26
N ILE A 255 -2.03 5.02 -4.06
CA ILE A 255 -2.67 5.88 -3.05
C ILE A 255 -2.90 7.29 -3.60
N SER A 256 -2.03 7.76 -4.51
CA SER A 256 -2.15 9.07 -5.15
C SER A 256 -3.10 9.11 -6.35
N ASP A 257 -3.52 7.96 -6.89
CA ASP A 257 -4.34 7.88 -8.09
C ASP A 257 -5.76 8.42 -7.86
N ILE A 258 -6.34 8.96 -8.92
CA ILE A 258 -7.75 9.29 -8.99
C ILE A 258 -8.46 8.13 -9.67
N ILE A 259 -9.45 7.54 -9.00
CA ILE A 259 -10.18 6.37 -9.48
C ILE A 259 -11.51 6.85 -10.08
N PRO A 260 -11.70 6.75 -11.40
CA PRO A 260 -12.97 7.12 -12.01
C PRO A 260 -14.03 6.05 -11.73
N PHE A 261 -15.29 6.45 -11.71
CA PHE A 261 -16.43 5.55 -11.54
C PHE A 261 -17.67 6.03 -12.30
N HIS A 262 -18.57 5.10 -12.59
CA HIS A 262 -19.92 5.39 -13.12
C HIS A 262 -20.96 4.78 -12.17
N VAL A 263 -22.05 5.51 -11.94
CA VAL A 263 -23.20 5.04 -11.15
C VAL A 263 -24.44 5.12 -12.02
N GLN A 264 -25.19 4.04 -12.06
CA GLN A 264 -26.50 3.99 -12.71
C GLN A 264 -27.56 3.53 -11.72
N LEU A 265 -28.63 4.30 -11.57
CA LEU A 265 -29.84 3.87 -10.87
C LEU A 265 -30.89 3.46 -11.89
N SER A 266 -31.51 2.30 -11.73
CA SER A 266 -32.56 1.79 -12.62
C SER A 266 -33.76 1.25 -11.86
N GLY A 267 -34.94 1.43 -12.43
CA GLY A 267 -36.19 0.86 -11.93
C GLY A 267 -37.43 1.63 -12.40
N PRO A 268 -38.62 1.28 -11.89
CA PRO A 268 -39.84 1.94 -12.31
C PRO A 268 -39.81 3.44 -12.04
N LEU A 269 -40.22 4.27 -13.00
CA LEU A 269 -40.23 5.73 -12.90
C LEU A 269 -40.89 6.25 -11.61
N ALA A 270 -41.98 5.61 -11.19
CA ALA A 270 -42.69 5.96 -9.95
C ALA A 270 -41.83 5.74 -8.69
N SER A 271 -41.00 4.70 -8.68
CA SER A 271 -40.04 4.43 -7.61
C SER A 271 -38.89 5.42 -7.64
N LEU A 272 -38.29 5.67 -8.80
CA LEU A 272 -37.20 6.64 -8.96
C LEU A 272 -37.64 8.04 -8.52
N ARG A 273 -38.79 8.54 -8.99
CA ARG A 273 -39.32 9.84 -8.57
C ARG A 273 -39.46 9.94 -7.05
N LYS A 274 -39.97 8.89 -6.39
CA LYS A 274 -40.12 8.87 -4.93
C LYS A 274 -38.80 8.79 -4.17
N LEU A 275 -37.77 8.18 -4.77
CA LEU A 275 -36.43 8.14 -4.18
C LEU A 275 -35.81 9.55 -4.09
N PHE A 276 -36.11 10.41 -5.07
CA PHE A 276 -35.58 11.79 -5.17
C PHE A 276 -36.56 12.89 -4.71
N ALA A 277 -37.84 12.59 -4.48
CA ALA A 277 -38.89 13.59 -4.22
C ALA A 277 -38.66 14.48 -3.00
N THR A 278 -37.84 14.04 -2.05
CA THR A 278 -37.53 14.75 -0.80
C THR A 278 -36.32 15.69 -0.87
N HIS A 279 -35.63 15.78 -2.02
CA HIS A 279 -34.48 16.68 -2.20
C HIS A 279 -34.73 17.74 -3.30
N PRO A 280 -35.29 18.91 -2.96
CA PRO A 280 -35.56 19.98 -3.92
C PRO A 280 -34.33 20.80 -4.34
N SER A 281 -33.13 20.54 -3.80
CA SER A 281 -31.90 21.26 -4.13
C SER A 281 -30.97 20.47 -5.08
N SER A 282 -30.18 21.18 -5.87
CA SER A 282 -29.14 20.61 -6.75
C SER A 282 -28.06 19.79 -6.02
N SER A 283 -27.99 19.88 -4.69
CA SER A 283 -27.13 19.05 -3.82
C SER A 283 -27.70 17.66 -3.50
N GLY A 284 -28.99 17.43 -3.76
CA GLY A 284 -29.75 16.27 -3.27
C GLY A 284 -29.22 14.90 -3.65
N VAL A 285 -28.52 14.79 -4.78
CA VAL A 285 -27.92 13.53 -5.24
C VAL A 285 -26.72 13.14 -4.37
N GLN A 286 -25.89 14.10 -3.95
CA GLN A 286 -24.70 13.81 -3.14
C GLN A 286 -25.08 13.34 -1.72
N ASP A 287 -26.25 13.76 -1.25
CA ASP A 287 -26.82 13.31 0.02
C ASP A 287 -27.38 11.88 -0.08
N LEU A 288 -27.95 11.52 -1.24
CA LEU A 288 -28.50 10.19 -1.50
C LEU A 288 -27.42 9.16 -1.82
N VAL A 289 -26.51 9.46 -2.76
CA VAL A 289 -25.52 8.53 -3.29
C VAL A 289 -24.13 9.01 -2.90
N ASN A 290 -23.46 8.24 -2.04
CA ASN A 290 -22.09 8.50 -1.61
C ASN A 290 -21.14 7.42 -2.13
N ILE A 291 -20.08 7.83 -2.81
CA ILE A 291 -18.94 6.96 -3.15
C ILE A 291 -17.77 7.34 -2.25
N SER A 292 -17.09 6.34 -1.69
CA SER A 292 -15.95 6.57 -0.81
C SER A 292 -14.95 5.42 -0.86
N ILE A 293 -13.75 5.64 -0.34
CA ILE A 293 -12.80 4.56 -0.06
C ILE A 293 -12.83 4.30 1.44
N SER A 294 -13.10 3.05 1.81
CA SER A 294 -13.06 2.57 3.18
C SER A 294 -11.85 1.67 3.40
N ARG A 295 -11.21 1.81 4.55
CA ARG A 295 -10.13 0.97 5.02
C ARG A 295 -10.62 0.15 6.20
N GLN A 296 -10.51 -1.16 6.09
CA GLN A 296 -10.69 -2.10 7.19
C GLN A 296 -9.32 -2.46 7.77
N VAL A 297 -9.09 -2.08 9.02
CA VAL A 297 -7.93 -2.52 9.80
C VAL A 297 -8.40 -3.62 10.75
N SER A 298 -7.76 -4.77 10.70
CA SER A 298 -8.09 -5.90 11.57
C SER A 298 -6.86 -6.52 12.21
N VAL A 299 -7.07 -6.97 13.45
CA VAL A 299 -6.10 -7.66 14.28
C VAL A 299 -6.67 -9.01 14.68
N THR A 300 -5.88 -10.06 14.55
CA THR A 300 -6.18 -11.40 15.00
C THR A 300 -5.14 -11.83 16.01
N VAL A 301 -5.57 -12.05 17.26
CA VAL A 301 -4.73 -12.54 18.35
C VAL A 301 -5.40 -13.76 18.95
N ARG A 302 -4.66 -14.88 19.04
CA ARG A 302 -5.16 -16.17 19.56
C ARG A 302 -6.46 -16.64 18.87
N GLY A 303 -6.57 -16.40 17.56
CA GLY A 303 -7.75 -16.77 16.77
C GLY A 303 -8.94 -15.81 16.88
N ILE A 304 -8.93 -14.86 17.83
CA ILE A 304 -9.98 -13.86 17.98
C ILE A 304 -9.66 -12.67 17.07
N ARG A 305 -10.61 -12.29 16.22
CA ARG A 305 -10.48 -11.17 15.29
C ARG A 305 -11.24 -9.95 15.80
N SER A 306 -10.57 -8.81 15.87
CA SER A 306 -11.16 -7.48 16.04
C SER A 306 -10.90 -6.67 14.77
N TYR A 307 -11.84 -5.83 14.35
CA TYR A 307 -11.63 -4.96 13.20
C TYR A 307 -12.32 -3.61 13.39
N GLN A 308 -11.81 -2.62 12.66
CA GLN A 308 -12.35 -1.29 12.55
C GLN A 308 -12.37 -0.89 11.08
N THR A 309 -13.41 -0.15 10.69
CA THR A 309 -13.55 0.39 9.34
C THR A 309 -13.56 1.90 9.42
N MET A 310 -12.76 2.56 8.57
CA MET A 310 -12.65 4.02 8.53
C MET A 310 -12.70 4.53 7.08
N LYS A 311 -13.20 5.75 6.90
CA LYS A 311 -13.24 6.40 5.59
C LYS A 311 -11.90 7.09 5.29
N ILE A 312 -11.20 6.61 4.26
CA ILE A 312 -9.89 7.12 3.84
C ILE A 312 -9.92 7.87 2.50
N GLY A 313 -11.09 7.98 1.86
CA GLY A 313 -11.26 8.73 0.62
C GLY A 313 -12.72 9.12 0.38
N GLU A 314 -12.93 10.20 -0.36
CA GLU A 314 -14.26 10.71 -0.69
C GLU A 314 -14.42 10.89 -2.20
N GLY A 315 -15.55 10.43 -2.72
CA GLY A 315 -15.89 10.52 -4.13
C GLY A 315 -16.62 11.82 -4.43
N ARG A 316 -16.40 12.34 -5.63
CA ARG A 316 -17.17 13.43 -6.22
C ARG A 316 -17.97 12.87 -7.38
N ILE A 317 -19.25 13.18 -7.41
CA ILE A 317 -20.21 12.67 -8.40
C ILE A 317 -20.85 13.85 -9.14
N ARG A 318 -21.04 13.69 -10.45
CA ARG A 318 -21.67 14.66 -11.35
C ARG A 318 -22.69 13.95 -12.25
N SER A 319 -23.83 14.58 -12.47
CA SER A 319 -24.89 14.02 -13.31
C SER A 319 -24.46 13.95 -14.77
N VAL A 320 -24.72 12.83 -15.43
CA VAL A 320 -24.59 12.71 -16.87
C VAL A 320 -25.93 13.12 -17.49
N PRO A 321 -25.99 14.16 -18.34
CA PRO A 321 -27.23 14.54 -19.00
C PRO A 321 -27.76 13.35 -19.82
N PRO A 322 -29.07 13.07 -19.78
CA PRO A 322 -29.64 12.04 -20.64
C PRO A 322 -29.39 12.43 -22.10
N TYR A 323 -28.97 11.47 -22.92
CA TYR A 323 -28.87 11.71 -24.35
C TYR A 323 -30.25 12.14 -24.88
N PRO A 324 -30.33 13.19 -25.73
CA PRO A 324 -31.59 13.58 -26.33
C PRO A 324 -32.14 12.37 -27.09
N ILE A 325 -33.27 11.86 -26.63
CA ILE A 325 -33.95 10.70 -27.21
C ILE A 325 -34.44 11.12 -28.59
N CYS A 326 -33.59 11.01 -29.62
CA CYS A 326 -34.07 10.92 -30.98
C CYS A 326 -34.75 9.55 -31.11
N CYS A 327 -36.03 9.57 -31.45
CA CYS A 327 -36.86 8.39 -31.76
C CYS A 327 -37.49 7.66 -30.55
N ARG A 328 -38.37 8.33 -29.78
CA ARG A 328 -39.56 7.62 -29.28
C ARG A 328 -40.52 7.44 -30.45
N TYR A 329 -40.29 6.42 -31.27
CA TYR A 329 -41.40 5.89 -32.06
C TYR A 329 -42.42 5.31 -31.07
N PRO A 330 -43.70 5.70 -31.12
CA PRO A 330 -44.73 5.09 -30.30
C PRO A 330 -45.00 3.69 -30.85
N CYS A 331 -44.14 2.73 -30.51
CA CYS A 331 -44.48 1.32 -30.63
C CYS A 331 -45.42 1.01 -29.45
N GLY A 332 -46.65 0.65 -29.78
CA GLY A 332 -47.72 0.40 -28.82
C GLY A 332 -47.36 -0.68 -27.78
N ASP A 333 -47.98 -0.53 -26.61
CA ASP A 333 -48.15 -1.53 -25.56
C ASP A 333 -46.89 -2.29 -25.11
N CYS A 334 -45.93 -1.58 -24.50
CA CYS A 334 -44.90 -2.19 -23.68
C CYS A 334 -45.06 -1.83 -22.19
N ILE A 335 -45.30 -2.88 -21.42
CA ILE A 335 -45.44 -2.97 -19.96
C ILE A 335 -44.17 -2.40 -19.28
N SER A 336 -44.37 -1.51 -18.30
CA SER A 336 -43.38 -0.93 -17.36
C SER A 336 -41.94 -0.79 -17.89
N GLN A 337 -41.69 0.24 -18.69
CA GLN A 337 -40.33 0.61 -19.08
C GLN A 337 -39.58 1.10 -17.82
N ASP A 338 -38.57 0.34 -17.39
CA ASP A 338 -37.64 0.81 -16.36
C ASP A 338 -36.89 2.03 -16.89
N ASP A 339 -36.91 3.11 -16.11
CA ASP A 339 -36.11 4.30 -16.38
C ASP A 339 -34.75 4.16 -15.69
N HIS A 340 -33.79 4.97 -16.12
CA HIS A 340 -32.47 5.02 -15.51
C HIS A 340 -31.95 6.45 -15.36
N LEU A 341 -31.08 6.64 -14.38
CA LEU A 341 -30.36 7.87 -14.11
C LEU A 341 -28.87 7.54 -14.00
N ASP A 342 -28.04 8.36 -14.63
CA ASP A 342 -26.61 8.13 -14.74
C ASP A 342 -25.80 9.27 -14.12
N TRP A 343 -24.72 8.88 -13.47
CA TRP A 343 -23.71 9.78 -12.93
C TRP A 343 -22.33 9.24 -13.17
N GLU A 344 -21.39 10.16 -13.31
CA GLU A 344 -19.97 9.85 -13.36
C GLU A 344 -19.24 10.57 -12.23
N GLY A 345 -18.05 10.08 -11.89
CA GLY A 345 -17.31 10.68 -10.81
C GLY A 345 -15.93 10.11 -10.63
N GLU A 346 -15.28 10.62 -9.59
CA GLU A 346 -13.89 10.33 -9.26
C GLU A 346 -13.76 10.18 -7.75
N VAL A 347 -13.01 9.19 -7.28
CA VAL A 347 -12.70 8.99 -5.87
C VAL A 347 -11.19 8.90 -5.66
N LYS A 348 -10.71 9.53 -4.59
CA LYS A 348 -9.28 9.58 -4.24
C LYS A 348 -9.08 9.36 -2.74
N CYS A 349 -7.94 8.78 -2.37
CA CYS A 349 -7.51 8.75 -0.98
C CYS A 349 -7.24 10.17 -0.46
N LYS A 350 -7.43 10.36 0.85
CA LYS A 350 -6.98 11.56 1.55
C LYS A 350 -5.45 11.65 1.54
N SER A 351 -4.92 12.86 1.64
CA SER A 351 -3.48 13.13 1.57
C SER A 351 -2.67 12.59 2.75
N ASP A 352 -3.33 12.27 3.87
CA ASP A 352 -2.71 11.67 5.06
C ASP A 352 -2.55 10.14 4.95
N VAL A 353 -3.13 9.52 3.92
CA VAL A 353 -2.91 8.11 3.62
C VAL A 353 -1.53 7.94 3.01
N THR A 354 -0.65 7.22 3.71
CA THR A 354 0.73 6.98 3.26
C THR A 354 1.04 5.51 3.01
N VAL A 355 0.21 4.59 3.51
CA VAL A 355 0.45 3.14 3.45
C VAL A 355 -0.68 2.44 2.72
N GLY A 356 -0.33 1.51 1.83
CA GLY A 356 -1.28 0.67 1.09
C GLY A 356 -1.85 -0.48 1.92
N GLY A 357 -2.56 -1.38 1.26
CA GLY A 357 -3.04 -2.61 1.89
C GLY A 357 -1.88 -3.58 2.21
N PHE A 358 -1.93 -4.25 3.36
CA PHE A 358 -0.94 -5.28 3.71
C PHE A 358 -1.51 -6.32 4.67
N THR A 359 -0.85 -7.48 4.76
CA THR A 359 -1.13 -8.54 5.74
C THR A 359 0.16 -9.05 6.33
N ALA A 360 0.22 -9.15 7.67
CA ALA A 360 1.39 -9.66 8.39
C ALA A 360 0.97 -10.26 9.73
N ALA A 361 1.11 -11.58 9.88
CA ALA A 361 1.02 -12.32 11.15
C ALA A 361 -0.07 -11.80 12.13
N GLY A 362 -1.32 -11.80 11.68
CA GLY A 362 -2.47 -11.35 12.47
C GLY A 362 -2.87 -9.88 12.26
N ALA A 363 -2.04 -9.04 11.63
CA ALA A 363 -2.45 -7.74 11.11
C ALA A 363 -2.97 -7.86 9.67
N SER A 364 -4.05 -7.15 9.36
CA SER A 364 -4.54 -7.00 7.99
C SER A 364 -5.13 -5.60 7.80
N VAL A 365 -4.65 -4.91 6.77
CA VAL A 365 -5.19 -3.64 6.26
C VAL A 365 -5.72 -3.89 4.86
N LYS A 366 -7.04 -3.70 4.67
CA LYS A 366 -7.74 -3.93 3.38
C LYS A 366 -8.55 -2.70 3.01
N ASP A 367 -8.61 -2.40 1.73
CA ASP A 367 -9.31 -1.23 1.21
C ASP A 367 -10.47 -1.67 0.31
N ASN A 368 -11.55 -0.88 0.28
CA ASN A 368 -12.70 -1.11 -0.59
C ASN A 368 -13.26 0.23 -1.07
N ILE A 369 -13.71 0.28 -2.32
CA ILE A 369 -14.63 1.33 -2.77
C ILE A 369 -16.02 0.96 -2.26
N VAL A 370 -16.69 1.92 -1.62
CA VAL A 370 -18.01 1.74 -1.03
C VAL A 370 -18.98 2.69 -1.71
N ILE A 371 -20.06 2.12 -2.24
CA ILE A 371 -21.27 2.87 -2.61
C ILE A 371 -22.27 2.76 -1.47
N SER A 372 -22.77 3.91 -1.01
CA SER A 372 -23.77 4.00 0.03
C SER A 372 -24.95 4.82 -0.48
N LEU A 373 -26.13 4.22 -0.46
CA LEU A 373 -27.40 4.88 -0.76
C LEU A 373 -28.13 5.13 0.54
N LYS A 374 -28.35 6.41 0.87
CA LYS A 374 -29.00 6.86 2.11
C LYS A 374 -30.26 7.66 1.78
N PRO A 375 -31.39 6.98 1.52
CA PRO A 375 -32.66 7.66 1.38
C PRO A 375 -33.00 8.44 2.65
N PRO A 376 -33.71 9.58 2.56
CA PRO A 376 -34.19 10.30 3.74
C PRO A 376 -35.05 9.43 4.65
N SER A 377 -35.12 9.76 5.94
CA SER A 377 -35.84 8.96 6.96
C SER A 377 -37.29 8.65 6.57
N GLU A 378 -37.97 9.62 5.96
CA GLU A 378 -39.37 9.55 5.49
C GLU A 378 -39.53 8.79 4.17
N SER A 379 -38.43 8.46 3.49
CA SER A 379 -38.44 7.73 2.23
C SER A 379 -39.03 6.32 2.41
N PRO A 380 -39.76 5.78 1.42
CA PRO A 380 -40.21 4.38 1.46
C PRO A 380 -39.06 3.38 1.23
N PHE A 381 -37.85 3.85 0.96
CA PHE A 381 -36.66 3.04 0.68
C PHE A 381 -35.80 2.85 1.93
N LEU A 382 -35.14 1.70 2.02
CA LEU A 382 -34.15 1.38 3.05
C LEU A 382 -32.74 1.77 2.56
N PRO A 383 -31.82 2.17 3.45
CA PRO A 383 -30.42 2.34 3.10
C PRO A 383 -29.82 1.06 2.50
N ALA A 384 -28.90 1.22 1.57
CA ALA A 384 -28.23 0.11 0.92
C ALA A 384 -26.76 0.42 0.67
N GLU A 385 -25.90 -0.59 0.73
CA GLU A 385 -24.46 -0.44 0.50
C GLU A 385 -23.90 -1.56 -0.37
N GLY A 386 -22.86 -1.24 -1.13
CA GLY A 386 -22.09 -2.16 -1.95
C GLY A 386 -20.60 -1.92 -1.80
N TYR A 387 -19.80 -2.97 -2.01
CA TYR A 387 -18.37 -2.97 -1.74
C TYR A 387 -17.62 -3.57 -2.94
N ILE A 388 -16.60 -2.85 -3.41
CA ILE A 388 -15.65 -3.34 -4.42
C ILE A 388 -14.27 -3.39 -3.77
N PRO A 389 -13.63 -4.57 -3.65
CA PRO A 389 -12.27 -4.69 -3.13
C PRO A 389 -11.28 -3.83 -3.91
N LEU A 390 -10.32 -3.26 -3.19
CA LEU A 390 -9.31 -2.36 -3.72
C LEU A 390 -7.93 -2.74 -3.16
N LEU A 391 -6.93 -2.84 -4.03
CA LEU A 391 -5.54 -2.92 -3.64
C LEU A 391 -4.87 -1.55 -3.82
N LEU A 392 -4.64 -0.84 -2.72
CA LEU A 392 -3.86 0.39 -2.73
C LEU A 392 -2.36 0.08 -2.71
N VAL A 393 -1.62 0.62 -3.68
CA VAL A 393 -0.16 0.53 -3.81
C VAL A 393 0.50 1.90 -3.64
N THR A 394 1.82 1.98 -3.45
CA THR A 394 2.47 3.25 -3.09
C THR A 394 2.68 4.19 -4.26
N ASP A 395 3.07 3.66 -5.42
CA ASP A 395 3.49 4.46 -6.57
C ASP A 395 2.52 4.28 -7.74
N THR A 396 2.31 5.34 -8.52
CA THR A 396 1.50 5.31 -9.74
C THR A 396 2.12 4.39 -10.79
N TRP A 397 1.28 3.93 -11.73
CA TRP A 397 1.82 3.42 -12.98
C TRP A 397 2.63 4.54 -13.66
N ALA A 398 3.83 4.22 -14.12
CA ALA A 398 4.64 5.13 -14.91
C ALA A 398 4.51 4.71 -16.36
N ASN A 399 4.11 5.62 -17.25
CA ASN A 399 4.44 5.45 -18.67
C ASN A 399 5.92 5.79 -18.85
N ALA A 400 6.60 5.15 -19.81
CA ALA A 400 7.95 5.58 -20.16
C ALA A 400 7.87 7.06 -20.55
N PRO A 401 8.85 7.90 -20.19
CA PRO A 401 8.98 9.16 -20.92
C PRO A 401 9.10 8.77 -22.40
N ASN A 402 8.23 9.32 -23.23
CA ASN A 402 8.50 9.34 -24.66
C ASN A 402 9.87 10.00 -24.78
N ALA A 403 10.86 9.23 -25.24
CA ALA A 403 12.10 9.81 -25.70
C ALA A 403 11.74 10.56 -26.98
N ASP A 404 11.48 11.86 -26.84
CA ASP A 404 11.46 12.79 -27.97
C ASP A 404 12.87 12.94 -28.55
#